data_AF-A0A7Y2T2B1-F1
#
_entry.id   AF-A0A7Y2T2B1-F1
#
_cell.length_a   1.000
_cell.length_b   1.000
_cell.length_c   1.000
_cell.angle_alpha   90.00
_cell.angle_beta   90.00
_cell.angle_gamma   90.00
#
_symmetry.space_group_name_H-M   'P 1'
#
loop_
_entity.id
_entity.type
_entity.pdbx_description
1 polymer ?
#
loop_
_entity_poly.entity_id
_entity_poly.type
_entity_poly.pdbx_seq_one_letter_code
_entity_poly.pdbx_strand_id
1 'polypeptide(L)' 'MGKGDKKSKRGKIVNKTYGVRRPRKIKKKASVEDKVGVKSKT' A
#
# COMPACT_ATOMS: atom_id res chain seq x y z
N MET A 1 1.63 11.32 -19.40
CA MET A 1 0.94 10.01 -19.44
C MET A 1 -0.53 10.19 -19.07
N GLY A 2 -1.43 9.99 -20.03
CA GLY A 2 -2.87 10.22 -19.88
C GLY A 2 -3.62 9.08 -19.17
N LYS A 3 -4.95 9.20 -19.11
CA LYS A 3 -5.83 8.19 -18.51
C LYS A 3 -5.86 6.87 -19.30
N GLY A 4 -5.62 6.91 -20.62
CA GLY A 4 -5.59 5.72 -21.49
C GLY A 4 -4.34 4.85 -21.36
N ASP A 5 -3.25 5.38 -20.79
CA ASP A 5 -2.01 4.62 -20.64
C ASP A 5 -2.10 3.67 -19.44
N LYS A 6 -2.41 2.40 -19.72
CA LYS A 6 -2.57 1.30 -18.75
C LYS A 6 -1.33 1.04 -17.89
N LYS A 7 -0.13 1.41 -18.35
CA LYS A 7 1.13 1.19 -17.63
C LYS A 7 1.45 2.33 -16.66
N SER A 8 0.86 3.52 -16.87
CA SER A 8 1.06 4.68 -16.01
C SER A 8 0.31 4.58 -14.68
N LYS A 9 0.70 5.40 -13.68
CA LYS A 9 -0.06 5.52 -12.42
C LYS A 9 -1.50 5.97 -12.67
N ARG A 10 -1.72 6.95 -13.56
CA ARG A 10 -3.05 7.50 -13.87
C ARG A 10 -3.95 6.47 -14.56
N GLY A 11 -3.46 5.73 -15.57
CA GLY A 11 -4.26 4.68 -16.19
C GLY A 11 -4.50 3.47 -15.27
N LYS A 12 -3.57 3.13 -14.38
CA LYS A 12 -3.83 2.13 -13.33
C LYS A 12 -4.90 2.57 -12.32
N ILE A 13 -5.00 3.87 -12.02
CA ILE A 13 -6.10 4.42 -11.19
C ILE A 13 -7.43 4.23 -11.91
N VAL A 14 -7.53 4.63 -13.18
CA VAL A 14 -8.76 4.55 -13.97
C VAL A 14 -9.22 3.10 -14.17
N ASN A 15 -8.28 2.20 -14.51
CA ASN A 15 -8.58 0.79 -14.71
C ASN A 15 -8.69 -0.03 -13.41
N LYS A 16 -8.57 0.62 -12.23
CA LYS A 16 -8.63 -0.02 -10.92
C LYS A 16 -7.61 -1.15 -10.69
N THR A 17 -6.53 -1.21 -11.48
CA THR A 17 -5.46 -2.22 -11.37
C THR A 17 -4.31 -1.75 -10.48
N TYR A 18 -3.43 -2.67 -10.07
CA TYR A 18 -2.29 -2.39 -9.19
C TYR A 18 -0.95 -2.74 -9.86
N GLY A 19 0.15 -2.45 -9.19
CA GLY A 19 1.51 -2.86 -9.59
C GLY A 19 2.53 -1.80 -9.19
N VAL A 20 3.76 -1.90 -9.69
CA VAL A 20 4.89 -1.05 -9.26
C VAL A 20 4.54 0.45 -9.22
N ARG A 21 3.86 0.97 -10.25
CA ARG A 21 3.49 2.40 -10.32
C ARG A 21 2.19 2.78 -9.57
N ARG A 22 1.39 1.81 -9.13
CA ARG A 22 0.21 1.98 -8.25
C ARG A 22 0.21 0.87 -7.18
N PRO A 23 1.14 0.95 -6.21
CA PRO A 23 1.22 -0.06 -5.16
C PRO A 23 -0.01 0.04 -4.27
N ARG A 24 -0.47 -1.10 -3.74
CA ARG A 24 -1.37 -1.06 -2.59
C ARG A 24 -0.56 -0.51 -1.42
N LYS A 25 -1.15 0.39 -0.62
CA LYS A 25 -0.64 0.60 0.74
C LYS A 25 -0.78 -0.75 1.43
N ILE A 26 0.31 -1.52 1.44
CA ILE A 26 0.43 -2.68 2.31
C ILE A 26 0.31 -2.04 3.69
N LYS A 27 -0.83 -2.24 4.37
CA LYS A 27 -0.89 -1.99 5.80
C LYS A 27 0.23 -2.85 6.33
N LYS A 28 1.37 -2.26 6.74
CA LYS A 28 2.35 -2.97 7.52
C LYS A 28 1.51 -3.62 8.62
N LYS A 29 1.38 -4.95 8.59
CA LYS A 29 0.68 -5.63 9.67
C LYS A 29 1.45 -5.16 10.90
N ALA A 30 0.76 -4.50 11.85
CA ALA A 30 1.36 -4.16 13.12
C ALA A 30 2.11 -5.41 13.60
N SER A 31 3.39 -5.28 13.93
CA SER A 31 4.17 -6.43 14.34
C SER A 31 3.48 -7.05 15.56
N VAL A 32 3.74 -8.33 15.83
CA VAL A 32 3.13 -8.95 17.01
C VAL A 32 3.52 -8.18 18.28
N GLU A 33 4.69 -7.53 18.28
CA GLU A 33 5.16 -6.63 19.35
C GLU A 33 4.29 -5.38 19.52
N ASP A 34 3.73 -4.82 18.44
CA ASP A 34 2.82 -3.67 18.52
C ASP A 34 1.45 -4.06 19.10
N LYS A 35 1.03 -5.33 18.92
CA LYS A 35 -0.27 -5.83 19.38
C LYS A 35 -0.26 -6.27 20.84
N VAL A 36 0.83 -6.90 21.27
CA VAL A 36 1.06 -7.23 22.66
C VAL A 36 1.74 -6.01 23.25
N GLY A 37 0.97 -5.08 23.82
CA GLY A 37 1.45 -3.83 24.38
C GLY A 37 2.40 -3.99 25.56
N VAL A 38 3.57 -4.61 25.34
CA VAL A 38 4.70 -4.66 26.26
C VAL A 38 5.48 -3.36 26.05
N LYS A 39 4.81 -2.24 26.31
CA LYS A 39 5.53 -1.03 26.73
C LYS A 39 5.95 -1.28 28.18
N SER A 40 7.10 -1.94 28.29
CA SER A 40 8.03 -1.93 29.43
C SER A 40 7.49 -1.25 30.70
N LYS A 41 6.97 -2.06 31.62
CA LYS A 41 7.10 -1.80 33.05
C LYS A 41 8.49 -2.28 33.47
N THR A 42 9.51 -1.42 33.44
CA THR A 42 10.64 -1.42 34.38
C THR A 42 11.43 -0.14 34.23
#